data_AF-A0A261U3P2-F1
#
_entry.id   AF-A0A261U3P2-F1
#
_cell.length_a   1.000
_cell.length_b   1.000
_cell.length_c   1.000
_cell.angle_alpha   90.00
_cell.angle_beta   90.00
_cell.angle_gamma   90.00
#
_symmetry.space_group_name_H-M   'P 1'
#
loop_
_entity.id
_entity.type
_entity.pdbx_description
1 polymer ?
#
loop_
_entity_poly.entity_id
_entity_poly.type
_entity_poly.pdbx_seq_one_letter_code
_entity_poly.pdbx_strand_id
1 'polypeptide(L)'
;MDTYAAFASKVSYTIRPRVHEADLGEYRGCVEVIGRESDWTFSFTRFCEVARPSRERAEHDAMRLAQHLRDTECGDGKSWILPGQISQTGEQALLADIPSSLLNPSPGPATGRRGKRHLRVAA
;
A
#
# COMPACT_ATOMS: atom_id res chain seq x y z
N MET A 1 -1.91 2.19 -35.21
CA MET A 1 -0.67 2.81 -34.70
C MET A 1 -0.93 3.09 -33.23
N ASP A 2 -0.28 2.36 -32.32
CA ASP A 2 -0.62 2.34 -30.90
C ASP A 2 0.15 3.46 -30.19
N THR A 3 -0.46 4.65 -30.09
CA THR A 3 0.19 5.88 -29.60
C THR A 3 0.58 5.81 -28.12
N TYR A 4 0.06 4.84 -27.38
CA TYR A 4 0.39 4.63 -25.97
C TYR A 4 1.77 3.97 -25.75
N ALA A 5 2.28 3.24 -26.74
CA ALA A 5 3.58 2.59 -26.64
C ALA A 5 4.76 3.59 -26.64
N ALA A 6 4.57 4.79 -27.21
CA ALA A 6 5.62 5.81 -27.31
C ALA A 6 5.90 6.53 -25.98
N PHE A 7 4.99 6.43 -25.01
CA PHE A 7 5.10 7.07 -23.69
C PHE A 7 5.27 6.07 -22.54
N ALA A 8 5.27 4.77 -22.83
CA ALA A 8 5.55 3.74 -21.84
C ALA A 8 7.06 3.72 -21.56
N SER A 9 7.46 4.46 -20.54
CA SER A 9 8.78 4.31 -19.91
C SER A 9 8.99 2.84 -19.52
N LYS A 10 10.21 2.34 -19.71
CA LYS A 10 10.54 0.97 -19.33
C LYS A 10 10.59 0.88 -17.81
N VAL A 11 9.56 0.31 -17.21
CA VAL A 11 9.53 0.02 -15.78
C VAL A 11 10.10 -1.36 -15.51
N SER A 12 11.00 -1.45 -14.53
CA SER A 12 11.50 -2.73 -14.00
C SER A 12 10.94 -2.97 -12.59
N TYR A 13 10.47 -4.19 -12.33
CA TYR A 13 9.89 -4.56 -11.04
C TYR A 13 10.79 -5.54 -10.30
N THR A 14 10.99 -5.31 -9.00
CA THR A 14 11.57 -6.27 -8.05
C THR A 14 10.48 -6.69 -7.08
N ILE A 15 10.15 -7.99 -7.07
CA ILE A 15 9.04 -8.55 -6.29
C ILE A 15 9.61 -9.51 -5.24
N ARG A 16 9.39 -9.19 -3.97
CA ARG A 16 9.97 -9.90 -2.82
C ARG A 16 8.86 -10.41 -1.90
N PRO A 17 8.54 -11.71 -1.91
CA PRO A 17 7.63 -12.30 -0.94
C PRO A 17 8.27 -12.26 0.46
N ARG A 18 7.46 -11.95 1.47
CA ARG A 18 7.86 -11.92 2.88
C ARG A 18 6.71 -12.45 3.74
N VAL A 19 7.02 -12.68 5.01
CA VAL A 19 6.04 -13.05 6.03
C VAL A 19 6.20 -12.10 7.21
N HIS A 20 5.09 -11.54 7.66
CA HIS A 20 5.01 -10.79 8.92
C HIS A 20 4.40 -11.68 9.98
N GLU A 21 5.02 -11.71 11.15
CA GLU A 21 4.36 -12.23 12.35
C GLU A 21 3.34 -11.19 12.81
N ALA A 22 2.10 -11.64 12.93
CA ALA A 22 0.99 -10.88 13.51
C ALA A 22 0.87 -11.23 15.00
N ASP A 23 -0.23 -10.83 15.63
CA ASP A 23 -0.46 -11.13 17.04
C ASP A 23 -0.69 -12.63 17.28
N LEU A 24 -0.28 -13.10 18.47
CA LEU A 24 -0.61 -14.43 19.00
C LEU A 24 -0.16 -15.63 18.13
N GLY A 25 1.00 -15.54 17.48
CA GLY A 25 1.58 -16.65 16.71
C GLY A 25 0.93 -16.88 15.35
N GLU A 26 0.17 -15.91 14.86
CA GLU A 26 -0.31 -15.89 13.48
C GLU A 26 0.71 -15.23 12.55
N TYR A 27 0.72 -15.65 11.29
CA TYR A 27 1.64 -15.19 10.25
C TYR A 27 0.86 -14.71 9.04
N ARG A 28 1.18 -13.52 8.54
CA ARG A 28 0.58 -12.96 7.34
C ARG A 28 1.61 -12.83 6.24
N GLY A 29 1.37 -13.51 5.13
CA GLY A 29 2.17 -13.36 3.92
C GLY A 29 2.00 -11.96 3.32
N CYS A 30 3.07 -11.41 2.76
CA CYS A 30 3.01 -10.17 2.00
C CYS A 30 4.01 -10.19 0.85
N VAL A 31 3.86 -9.25 -0.08
CA VAL A 31 4.76 -9.06 -1.21
C VAL A 31 5.14 -7.60 -1.28
N GLU A 32 6.43 -7.32 -1.11
CA GLU A 32 7.00 -6.01 -1.41
C GLU A 32 7.29 -5.92 -2.90
N VAL A 33 6.75 -4.90 -3.54
CA VAL A 33 7.00 -4.58 -4.94
C VAL A 33 7.77 -3.27 -4.98
N ILE A 34 8.91 -3.29 -5.68
CA ILE A 34 9.69 -2.08 -6.00
C ILE A 34 9.68 -1.91 -7.51
N GLY A 35 9.06 -0.86 -7.99
CA GLY A 35 9.13 -0.44 -9.39
C GLY A 35 10.19 0.64 -9.57
N ARG A 36 10.97 0.54 -10.65
CA ARG A 36 11.89 1.58 -11.11
C ARG A 36 11.52 2.02 -12.51
N GLU A 37 11.23 3.30 -12.66
CA GLU A 37 10.84 3.95 -13.89
C GLU A 37 11.79 5.12 -14.15
N SER A 38 12.74 4.94 -15.07
CA SER A 38 13.80 5.93 -15.32
C SER A 38 14.52 6.32 -14.01
N ASP A 39 14.37 7.57 -13.56
CA ASP A 39 14.98 8.08 -12.32
C ASP A 39 14.06 7.95 -11.09
N TRP A 40 12.81 7.51 -11.28
CA TRP A 40 11.84 7.37 -10.21
C TRP A 40 11.81 5.94 -9.67
N THR A 41 11.75 5.80 -8.36
CA THR A 41 11.55 4.51 -7.68
C THR A 41 10.32 4.61 -6.81
N PHE A 42 9.45 3.62 -6.90
CA PHE A 42 8.28 3.48 -6.05
C PHE A 42 8.26 2.11 -5.41
N SER A 43 7.67 2.02 -4.22
CA SER A 43 7.53 0.77 -3.50
C SER A 43 6.19 0.68 -2.81
N PHE A 44 5.61 -0.50 -2.80
CA PHE A 44 4.41 -0.80 -2.04
C PHE A 44 4.42 -2.24 -1.56
N THR A 45 3.58 -2.51 -0.56
CA THR A 45 3.43 -3.85 0.00
C THR A 45 1.98 -4.29 -0.18
N ARG A 46 1.77 -5.50 -0.69
CA ARG A 46 0.46 -6.16 -0.71
C ARG A 46 0.45 -7.31 0.26
N PHE A 47 -0.53 -7.32 1.16
CA PHE A 47 -0.71 -8.40 2.11
C PHE A 47 -1.65 -9.47 1.54
N CYS A 48 -1.39 -10.72 1.87
CA CYS A 48 -2.38 -11.78 1.71
C CYS A 48 -3.61 -11.45 2.57
N GLU A 49 -4.81 -11.79 2.11
CA GLU A 49 -6.05 -11.47 2.83
C GLU A 49 -6.15 -12.17 4.18
N VAL A 50 -5.63 -13.41 4.25
CA VAL A 50 -5.83 -14.31 5.40
C VAL A 50 -4.51 -14.51 6.14
N ALA A 51 -4.53 -14.32 7.46
CA ALA A 51 -3.45 -14.73 8.35
C ALA A 51 -3.48 -16.26 8.55
N ARG A 52 -2.31 -16.87 8.74
CA ARG A 52 -2.12 -18.31 8.86
C ARG A 52 -1.49 -18.66 10.21
N PRO A 53 -1.87 -19.78 10.82
CA PRO A 53 -1.26 -20.24 12.08
C PRO A 53 0.15 -20.84 11.90
N SER A 54 0.63 -20.99 10.66
CA SER A 54 1.97 -21.51 10.37
C SER A 54 2.67 -20.57 9.39
N ARG A 55 3.96 -20.32 9.65
CA ARG A 55 4.82 -19.47 8.84
C ARG A 55 4.99 -20.02 7.43
N GLU A 56 5.12 -21.33 7.28
CA GLU A 56 5.29 -21.99 5.98
C GLU A 56 4.07 -21.79 5.08
N ARG A 57 2.86 -21.84 5.66
CA ARG A 57 1.62 -21.58 4.92
C ARG A 57 1.52 -20.12 4.50
N ALA A 58 1.88 -19.18 5.38
CA ALA A 58 1.92 -17.76 5.06
C ALA A 58 2.94 -17.45 3.95
N GLU A 59 4.09 -18.11 3.96
CA GLU A 59 5.11 -17.99 2.91
C GLU A 59 4.62 -18.52 1.58
N HIS A 60 3.96 -19.69 1.57
CA HIS A 60 3.37 -20.23 0.35
C HIS A 60 2.29 -19.29 -0.25
N ASP A 61 1.47 -18.67 0.60
CA ASP A 61 0.49 -17.69 0.16
C ASP A 61 1.16 -16.42 -0.39
N ALA A 62 2.25 -15.94 0.22
CA ALA A 62 3.05 -14.82 -0.29
C ALA A 62 3.71 -15.14 -1.65
N MET A 63 4.22 -16.36 -1.83
CA MET A 63 4.77 -16.81 -3.11
C MET A 63 3.71 -16.86 -4.21
N ARG A 64 2.51 -17.38 -3.89
CA ARG A 64 1.38 -17.41 -4.83
C ARG A 64 0.95 -15.99 -5.22
N LEU A 65 0.88 -15.07 -4.26
CA LEU A 65 0.57 -13.66 -4.52
C LEU A 65 1.66 -13.00 -5.38
N ALA A 66 2.93 -13.26 -5.10
CA ALA A 66 4.04 -12.72 -5.88
C ALA A 66 4.01 -13.20 -7.33
N GLN A 67 3.67 -14.47 -7.56
CA GLN A 67 3.50 -15.02 -8.91
C GLN A 67 2.32 -14.35 -9.62
N HIS A 68 1.17 -14.23 -8.95
CA HIS A 68 0.02 -13.54 -9.51
C HIS A 68 0.36 -12.11 -9.94
N LEU A 69 1.06 -11.33 -9.09
CA LEU A 69 1.45 -9.95 -9.40
C LEU A 69 2.41 -9.86 -10.58
N ARG A 70 3.33 -10.83 -10.75
CA ARG A 70 4.19 -10.92 -11.95
C ARG A 70 3.37 -11.12 -13.22
N ASP A 71 2.36 -11.98 -13.14
CA ASP A 71 1.58 -12.39 -14.31
C ASP A 71 0.53 -11.35 -14.72
N THR A 72 0.01 -10.55 -13.78
CA THR A 72 -1.10 -9.62 -14.03
C THR A 72 -0.71 -8.15 -14.03
N GLU A 73 0.06 -7.69 -13.03
CA GLU A 73 0.23 -6.26 -12.74
C GLU A 73 1.64 -5.73 -13.04
N CYS A 74 2.65 -6.58 -12.90
CA CYS A 74 4.07 -6.21 -12.92
C CYS A 74 4.79 -6.75 -14.16
N GLY A 75 4.15 -6.66 -15.33
CA GLY A 75 4.75 -7.03 -16.61
C GLY A 75 5.73 -5.97 -17.13
N ASP A 76 6.75 -6.42 -17.88
CA ASP A 76 7.72 -5.52 -18.52
C ASP A 76 7.01 -4.53 -19.46
N GLY A 77 7.26 -3.24 -19.27
CA GLY A 77 6.86 -2.18 -20.20
C GLY A 77 5.45 -1.60 -20.02
N LYS A 78 4.74 -1.89 -18.92
CA LYS A 78 3.50 -1.18 -18.57
C LYS A 78 3.48 -0.77 -17.09
N SER A 79 3.50 0.54 -16.82
CA SER A 79 3.22 1.08 -15.48
C SER A 79 1.71 1.28 -15.31
N TRP A 80 1.02 0.27 -14.79
CA TRP A 80 -0.40 0.42 -14.42
C TRP A 80 -0.58 0.94 -12.98
N ILE A 81 0.53 1.13 -12.27
CA ILE A 81 0.50 1.40 -10.84
C ILE A 81 0.42 2.92 -10.63
N LEU A 82 -0.81 3.44 -10.70
CA LEU A 82 -1.10 4.80 -10.28
C LEU A 82 -0.79 4.92 -8.79
N PRO A 83 0.09 5.86 -8.37
CA PRO A 83 0.30 6.14 -6.96
C PRO A 83 -1.03 6.64 -6.36
N GLY A 84 -1.73 5.75 -5.65
CA GLY A 84 -3.05 6.02 -5.07
C GLY A 84 -4.03 4.86 -5.09
N GLN A 85 -3.83 3.82 -5.91
CA GLN A 85 -4.71 2.63 -5.92
C GLN A 85 -4.32 1.53 -4.92
N ILE A 86 -3.27 1.74 -4.13
CA ILE A 86 -2.69 0.73 -3.24
C ILE A 86 -3.00 1.06 -1.79
N SER A 87 -4.28 0.98 -1.43
CA SER A 87 -4.84 0.80 -0.07
C SER A 87 -6.31 1.22 -0.07
N GLN A 88 -7.18 0.42 -0.68
CA GLN A 88 -8.63 0.56 -0.42
C GLN A 88 -9.34 -0.75 -0.07
N THR A 89 -8.66 -1.88 -0.10
CA THR A 89 -9.20 -3.18 0.33
C THR A 89 -8.60 -3.64 1.67
N GLY A 90 -8.50 -2.70 2.61
CA GLY A 90 -8.00 -2.94 3.95
C GLY A 90 -8.99 -2.67 5.08
N GLU A 91 -10.00 -1.80 4.90
CA GLU A 91 -10.82 -1.37 6.05
C GLU A 91 -12.14 -0.64 5.70
N GLN A 92 -12.81 -0.96 4.58
CA GLN A 92 -14.18 -0.41 4.37
C GLN A 92 -15.29 -1.14 5.15
N ALA A 93 -14.99 -2.28 5.78
CA ALA A 93 -15.98 -3.03 6.54
C ALA A 93 -16.14 -2.58 8.01
N LEU A 94 -15.36 -1.62 8.50
CA LEU A 94 -15.39 -1.15 9.91
C LEU A 94 -15.70 0.34 10.08
N LEU A 95 -16.13 1.04 9.02
CA LEU A 95 -16.44 2.48 9.07
C LEU A 95 -17.94 2.78 9.21
N ALA A 96 -18.80 1.76 9.36
CA ALA A 96 -20.25 1.97 9.52
C ALA A 96 -20.62 2.66 10.85
N ASP A 97 -19.75 2.54 11.87
CA ASP A 97 -19.99 3.06 13.22
C ASP A 97 -19.20 4.34 13.55
N ILE A 98 -18.41 4.88 12.61
CA ILE A 98 -17.69 6.14 12.84
C ILE A 98 -18.57 7.31 12.39
N PRO A 99 -18.95 8.23 13.30
CA PRO A 99 -19.73 9.40 12.92
C PRO A 99 -18.94 10.27 11.95
N SER A 100 -19.63 10.72 10.90
CA SER A 100 -19.08 11.49 9.77
C SER A 100 -18.41 12.82 10.17
N SER A 101 -18.63 13.28 11.41
CA SER A 101 -17.97 14.45 12.01
C SER A 101 -16.48 14.26 12.28
N LEU A 102 -15.98 13.02 12.34
CA LEU A 102 -14.55 12.72 12.54
C LEU A 102 -13.78 12.48 11.25
N LEU A 103 -14.49 12.33 10.12
CA LEU A 103 -13.91 11.89 8.85
C LEU A 103 -13.52 13.03 7.91
N ASN A 104 -13.84 14.28 8.25
CA ASN A 104 -13.42 15.45 7.46
C ASN A 104 -12.83 16.55 8.36
N PRO A 105 -11.59 17.04 8.11
CA PRO A 105 -11.21 18.35 8.60
C PRO A 105 -12.06 19.40 7.87
N SER A 106 -12.90 20.11 8.63
CA SER A 106 -13.81 21.15 8.15
C SER A 106 -13.11 22.20 7.26
N PRO A 107 -13.68 22.57 6.10
CA PRO A 107 -13.22 23.72 5.35
C PRO A 107 -13.80 25.02 5.92
N GLY A 108 -12.93 25.82 6.55
CA GLY A 108 -13.04 27.29 6.65
C GLY A 108 -13.23 27.90 8.05
N PRO A 109 -13.09 29.23 8.21
CA PRO A 109 -12.68 30.25 7.22
C PRO A 109 -11.42 31.04 7.61
N ALA A 110 -10.86 31.79 6.66
CA ALA A 110 -9.80 32.76 6.90
C ALA A 110 -10.25 33.87 7.88
N THR A 111 -9.46 34.11 8.93
CA THR A 111 -8.97 35.40 9.44
C THR A 111 -8.64 35.33 10.95
N GLY A 112 -7.46 35.83 11.33
CA GLY A 112 -7.28 36.44 12.65
C GLY A 112 -6.66 35.63 13.80
N ARG A 113 -5.35 35.83 13.97
CA ARG A 113 -4.62 35.98 15.26
C ARG A 113 -4.59 34.84 16.30
N ARG A 114 -3.32 34.44 16.52
CA ARG A 114 -2.61 34.23 17.81
C ARG A 114 -2.93 32.97 18.61
N GLY A 115 -1.89 32.15 18.76
CA GLY A 115 -1.75 31.27 19.92
C GLY A 115 -0.58 30.31 19.80
N LYS A 116 0.67 30.79 19.88
CA LYS A 116 1.83 29.93 20.17
C LYS A 116 1.54 29.19 21.49
N ARG A 117 1.29 27.88 21.44
CA ARG A 117 1.39 27.00 22.62
C ARG A 117 2.51 26.00 22.38
N HIS A 118 3.65 26.28 23.01
CA HIS A 118 4.72 25.30 23.16
C HIS A 118 4.22 24.18 24.08
N LEU A 119 4.35 22.94 23.60
CA LEU A 119 4.08 21.72 24.35
C LEU A 119 5.04 21.69 25.55
N ARG A 120 4.51 21.71 26.78
CA ARG A 120 5.28 21.35 27.98
C ARG A 120 5.07 19.86 28.22
N VAL A 121 6.15 19.10 28.11
CA VAL A 121 6.25 17.71 28.56
C VAL A 121 6.38 17.75 30.09
N ALA A 122 5.52 17.01 30.79
CA ALA A 122 5.69 16.76 32.22
C ALA A 122 6.60 15.54 32.39
N ALA A 123 7.61 15.69 33.26
CA ALA A 123 8.35 14.61 33.89
C ALA A 123 7.85 14.47 35.33
#